data_AF-A0AAJ7IS34-F1
#
_entry.id   AF-A0AAJ7IS34-F1
#
_cell.length_a   1.000
_cell.length_b   1.000
_cell.length_c   1.000
_cell.angle_alpha   90.00
_cell.angle_beta   90.00
_cell.angle_gamma   90.00
#
_symmetry.space_group_name_H-M   'P 1'
#
loop_
_entity.id
_entity.type
_entity.pdbx_description
1 polymer ?
#
loop_
_entity_poly.entity_id
_entity_poly.type
_entity_poly.pdbx_seq_one_letter_code
_entity_poly.pdbx_strand_id
1 'polypeptide(L)' 'MYEHKIFVQGIIWDINSFDQWGVELGKQLAKVIEPELDTPQPVTSHDSSTNALIAFAKKHSS' A
#
# COMPACT_ATOMS: atom_id res chain seq x y z
N MET A 1 -28.98 -8.56 8.12
CA MET A 1 -29.17 -7.40 9.03
C MET A 1 -28.04 -6.36 8.94
N TYR A 2 -26.77 -6.74 8.81
CA TYR A 2 -25.64 -5.78 8.81
C TYR A 2 -25.35 -5.09 7.47
N GLU A 3 -25.55 -5.74 6.32
CA GLU A 3 -25.29 -5.13 5.00
C GLU A 3 -26.22 -3.94 4.72
N HIS A 4 -27.51 -4.07 5.02
CA HIS A 4 -28.46 -2.95 4.92
C HIS A 4 -28.14 -1.80 5.89
N LYS A 5 -27.54 -2.08 7.05
CA LYS A 5 -27.06 -1.04 7.98
C LYS A 5 -25.91 -0.25 7.35
N ILE A 6 -24.93 -0.94 6.76
CA ILE A 6 -23.78 -0.31 6.10
C ILE A 6 -24.26 0.53 4.91
N PHE A 7 -25.19 0.01 4.11
CA PHE A 7 -25.80 0.75 3.00
C PHE A 7 -26.48 2.05 3.44
N VAL A 8 -27.34 2.02 4.46
CA VAL A 8 -28.03 3.23 4.95
C VAL A 8 -27.04 4.26 5.50
N GLN A 9 -25.98 3.81 6.19
CA GLN A 9 -24.92 4.69 6.67
C GLN A 9 -24.17 5.38 5.52
N GLY A 10 -23.90 4.66 4.41
CA GLY A 10 -23.31 5.25 3.20
C GLY A 10 -24.15 6.34 2.59
N ILE A 11 -25.47 6.13 2.48
CA ILE A 11 -26.40 7.13 1.94
C ILE A 11 -26.46 8.39 2.82
N ILE A 12 -26.46 8.23 4.15
CA ILE A 12 -26.47 9.37 5.08
C ILE A 12 -25.21 10.24 4.94
N TRP A 13 -24.05 9.61 4.71
CA TRP A 13 -22.78 10.32 4.58
C TRP A 13 -22.42 10.75 3.15
N ASP A 14 -23.27 10.45 2.17
CA ASP A 14 -23.01 10.70 0.74
C ASP A 14 -21.68 10.07 0.28
N ILE A 15 -21.39 8.85 0.77
CA ILE A 15 -20.19 8.07 0.43
C ILE A 15 -20.63 6.75 -0.20
N ASN A 16 -19.91 6.32 -1.22
CA ASN A 16 -20.13 5.03 -1.85
C ASN A 16 -19.57 3.89 -0.98
N SER A 17 -20.45 3.13 -0.33
CA SER A 17 -20.06 2.00 0.53
C SER A 17 -19.51 0.77 -0.20
N PHE A 18 -19.51 0.79 -1.53
CA PHE A 18 -19.11 -0.36 -2.34
C PHE A 18 -17.83 -0.10 -3.15
N ASP A 19 -17.27 1.11 -3.13
CA ASP A 19 -15.97 1.36 -3.75
C ASP A 19 -14.80 1.01 -2.82
N GLN A 20 -13.64 0.82 -3.44
CA GLN A 20 -12.42 0.42 -2.76
C GLN A 20 -11.18 1.09 -3.38
N TRP A 21 -11.31 2.35 -3.82
CA TRP A 21 -10.20 3.08 -4.46
C TRP A 21 -8.94 3.16 -3.58
N GLY A 22 -9.11 3.16 -2.25
CA GLY A 22 -7.99 3.23 -1.30
C GLY A 22 -6.97 2.10 -1.38
N VAL A 23 -7.25 1.00 -2.07
CA VAL A 23 -6.31 -0.13 -2.22
C VAL A 23 -5.29 0.08 -3.35
N GLU A 24 -5.54 1.01 -4.28
CA GLU A 24 -4.81 1.07 -5.54
C GLU A 24 -3.38 1.59 -5.38
N LEU A 25 -3.19 2.65 -4.59
CA LEU A 25 -1.87 3.24 -4.37
C LEU A 25 -0.90 2.23 -3.74
N GLY A 26 -1.37 1.48 -2.73
CA GLY A 26 -0.55 0.43 -2.11
C GLY A 26 -0.14 -0.67 -3.10
N LYS A 27 -1.07 -1.10 -3.97
CA LYS A 27 -0.78 -2.08 -5.03
C LYS A 27 0.23 -1.54 -6.05
N GLN A 28 0.18 -0.26 -6.38
CA GLN A 28 1.12 0.37 -7.30
C GLN A 28 2.52 0.46 -6.69
N LEU A 29 2.63 0.96 -5.45
CA LEU A 29 3.90 1.09 -4.73
C LEU A 29 4.58 -0.27 -4.51
N ALA A 30 3.82 -1.30 -4.12
CA ALA A 30 4.36 -2.64 -3.91
C ALA A 30 5.02 -3.20 -5.19
N LYS A 31 4.37 -3.03 -6.35
CA LYS A 31 4.92 -3.48 -7.65
C LYS A 31 6.23 -2.77 -8.04
N VAL A 32 6.41 -1.53 -7.60
CA VAL A 32 7.66 -0.78 -7.86
C VAL A 32 8.78 -1.26 -6.91
N ILE A 33 8.45 -1.50 -5.64
CA ILE A 33 9.43 -1.89 -4.61
C ILE A 33 9.86 -3.36 -4.74
N GLU A 34 8.97 -4.26 -5.20
CA GLU A 34 9.25 -5.69 -5.35
C GLU A 34 10.57 -5.99 -6.10
N PRO A 35 10.81 -5.52 -7.34
CA PRO A 35 12.08 -5.76 -8.04
C PRO A 35 13.27 -5.07 -7.38
N GLU A 36 13.04 -3.99 -6.64
CA GLU A 36 14.10 -3.28 -5.93
C GLU A 36 14.64 -4.10 -4.76
N LEU A 37 13.86 -5.01 -4.17
CA LEU A 37 14.32 -5.90 -3.10
C LEU A 37 15.27 -7.00 -3.59
N ASP A 38 15.06 -7.51 -4.81
CA ASP A 38 15.84 -8.61 -5.38
C ASP A 38 17.19 -8.17 -5.98
N THR A 39 17.37 -6.87 -6.19
CA THR A 39 18.60 -6.32 -6.75
C THR A 39 19.67 -6.10 -5.67
N PRO A 40 20.96 -6.39 -5.93
CA PRO A 40 22.03 -6.13 -4.95
C PRO A 40 22.38 -4.65 -4.82
N GLN A 41 21.90 -3.78 -5.72
CA GLN A 41 22.22 -2.36 -5.71
C GLN A 41 21.51 -1.61 -4.57
N PRO A 42 22.15 -0.56 -4.01
CA PRO A 42 21.48 0.38 -3.10
C PRO A 42 20.32 1.09 -3.80
N VAL A 43 19.17 1.17 -3.11
CA VAL A 43 17.96 1.84 -3.61
C VAL A 43 17.95 3.28 -3.10
N THR A 44 17.73 4.23 -4.02
CA THR A 44 17.73 5.68 -3.75
C THR A 44 16.57 6.42 -4.41
N SER A 45 15.62 5.68 -5.00
CA SER A 45 14.49 6.17 -5.79
C SER A 45 13.34 6.75 -4.95
N HIS A 46 13.28 6.45 -3.65
CA HIS A 46 12.19 6.86 -2.77
C HIS A 46 12.62 7.89 -1.73
N ASP A 47 11.71 8.24 -0.82
CA ASP A 47 12.04 9.03 0.35
C ASP A 47 13.06 8.31 1.26
N SER A 48 13.68 9.08 2.15
CA SER A 48 14.76 8.58 3.00
C SER A 48 14.33 7.45 3.94
N SER A 49 13.08 7.44 4.41
CA SER A 49 12.55 6.36 5.25
C SER A 49 12.44 5.06 4.46
N THR A 50 11.82 5.12 3.29
CA THR A 50 11.61 3.95 2.43
C THR A 50 12.94 3.35 1.97
N ASN A 51 13.90 4.17 1.52
CA ASN A 51 15.22 3.68 1.13
C ASN A 51 15.97 3.02 2.31
N ALA A 52 15.89 3.61 3.51
CA ALA A 52 16.54 3.07 4.70
C ALA A 52 15.94 1.72 5.13
N LEU A 53 14.61 1.58 5.05
CA LEU A 53 13.92 0.33 5.37
C LEU A 53 14.22 -0.77 4.35
N ILE A 54 14.28 -0.45 3.06
CA ILE A 54 14.69 -1.40 2.01
C ILE A 54 16.14 -1.89 2.26
N ALA A 55 17.06 -0.98 2.56
CA ALA A 55 18.45 -1.34 2.87
C ALA A 55 18.55 -2.21 4.13
N PHE A 56 17.76 -1.90 5.17
CA PHE A 56 17.68 -2.72 6.37
C PHE A 56 17.15 -4.11 6.08
N ALA A 57 16.05 -4.23 5.32
CA ALA A 57 15.47 -5.52 4.94
C ALA A 57 16.47 -6.38 4.16
N LYS A 58 17.10 -5.84 3.10
CA LYS A 58 18.12 -6.54 2.32
C LYS A 58 19.28 -7.07 3.17
N LYS A 59 19.72 -6.32 4.17
CA LYS A 59 20.81 -6.72 5.07
C LYS A 59 20.42 -7.91 5.99
N HIS A 60 19.14 -8.10 6.28
CA HIS A 60 18.66 -9.08 7.26
C HIS A 60 17.81 -10.21 6.65
N SER A 61 17.59 -10.22 5.33
CA SER A 61 16.89 -11.30 4.62
C SER A 61 17.77 -12.54 4.39
N SER A 62 18.62 -12.90 5.36
CA SER A 62 19.43 -14.15 5.38
C SER A 62 18.78 -15.23 6.21
#